data_AF-A0A0S8HCW9-F1
#
_entry.id   AF-A0A0S8HCW9-F1
#
_cell.length_a   1.000
_cell.length_b   1.000
_cell.length_c   1.000
_cell.angle_alpha   90.00
_cell.angle_beta   90.00
_cell.angle_gamma   90.00
#
_symmetry.space_group_name_H-M   'P 1'
#
loop_
_entity.id
_entity.type
_entity.pdbx_description
1 polymer ?
#
loop_
_entity_poly.entity_id
_entity_poly.type
_entity_poly.pdbx_seq_one_letter_code
_entity_poly.pdbx_strand_id
1 'polypeptide(L)'
;MKRLKNIISVILILSGLGALGWWLTANPTRDFTIGVPGMDNRISPGDSFAEEVNIGEHFEDFSGRLPSLSEKWPRFRGENFDNISKSPIRLIDKFGPGGLSIKWSLELGEGHAGPAIYEGAVYLLDYDEEKRADMLRCLSLTDGTELWRRWYNVNVKRNHGMSRTVPAVTEDYILTIGPRAHVMCVNRINGDFLWGLDVEKEYQTEIPFWYTGQCPLIDQDKAIIATGGRALLVAVDCASGRFLWETTNEQGWKMSHSSVMPFHFGGRNMYVYSAVGGVCGIAADGDDEGQILWSTSAWQHPVVAPSPVCMPDGKIFLTAGYGAGSMVLQLTATGDKFSVEVLQEYTPKDGLACEQQTPVYYLGHLFGILPKDAAEFRNQFVCVDPADCQSFVWTSGKENRFGMGPYTLADNKFFLLSDDGTLTIIQPSTTSYIQLDQVKIFEGQDAWAPLAVADGFMLLRDSKKMVCIDIRR
;
A
#
# COMPACT_ATOMS: atom_id res chain seq x y z
N MET A 1 26.91 -70.01 -24.44
CA MET A 1 27.24 -68.58 -24.27
C MET A 1 26.81 -67.68 -25.43
N LYS A 2 27.12 -67.98 -26.71
CA LYS A 2 26.73 -67.11 -27.86
C LYS A 2 25.22 -66.88 -28.02
N ARG A 3 24.39 -67.91 -27.87
CA ARG A 3 22.92 -67.79 -27.95
C ARG A 3 22.32 -66.88 -26.86
N LEU A 4 22.82 -66.98 -25.63
CA LEU A 4 22.35 -66.16 -24.52
C LEU A 4 22.70 -64.68 -24.72
N LYS A 5 23.91 -64.38 -25.21
CA LYS A 5 24.30 -63.00 -25.56
C LYS A 5 23.41 -62.40 -26.65
N ASN A 6 23.11 -63.17 -27.70
CA ASN A 6 22.24 -62.69 -28.78
C ASN A 6 20.80 -62.42 -28.30
N ILE A 7 20.25 -63.28 -27.43
CA ILE A 7 18.92 -63.07 -26.85
C ILE A 7 18.89 -61.79 -26.00
N ILE A 8 19.90 -61.57 -25.16
CA ILE A 8 20.01 -60.36 -24.33
C ILE A 8 20.13 -59.10 -25.22
N SER A 9 20.96 -59.14 -26.27
CA SER A 9 21.09 -58.03 -27.21
C SER A 9 19.78 -57.70 -27.91
N VAL A 10 19.02 -58.71 -28.36
CA VAL A 10 17.72 -58.50 -29.01
C VAL A 10 16.71 -57.91 -28.04
N ILE A 11 16.66 -58.40 -26.80
CA ILE A 11 15.77 -57.86 -25.77
C ILE A 11 16.09 -56.40 -25.46
N LEU A 12 17.38 -56.04 -25.33
CA LEU A 12 17.82 -54.67 -25.09
C LEU A 12 17.49 -53.72 -26.26
N ILE A 13 17.62 -54.21 -27.51
CA ILE A 13 17.26 -53.42 -28.69
C ILE A 13 15.73 -53.19 -28.72
N LEU A 14 14.95 -54.24 -28.47
CA LEU A 14 13.49 -54.13 -28.47
C LEU A 14 12.97 -53.25 -27.32
N SER A 15 13.57 -53.34 -26.13
CA SER A 15 13.20 -52.46 -25.01
C SER A 15 13.61 -51.02 -25.26
N GLY A 16 14.78 -50.77 -25.85
CA GLY A 16 15.23 -49.44 -26.26
C GLY A 16 14.31 -48.81 -27.32
N LEU A 17 13.92 -49.58 -28.34
CA LEU A 17 12.97 -49.13 -29.36
C LEU A 17 11.57 -48.87 -28.78
N GLY A 18 11.12 -49.70 -27.82
CA GLY A 18 9.87 -49.49 -27.10
C GLY A 18 9.87 -48.21 -26.27
N ALA A 19 10.95 -47.96 -25.52
CA ALA A 19 11.10 -46.74 -24.73
C ALA A 19 11.18 -45.49 -25.61
N LEU A 20 11.88 -45.56 -26.74
CA LEU A 20 11.96 -44.45 -27.70
C LEU A 20 10.60 -44.20 -28.36
N GLY A 21 9.87 -45.25 -28.73
CA GLY A 21 8.52 -45.12 -29.28
C GLY A 21 7.55 -44.49 -28.27
N TRP A 22 7.63 -44.88 -27.00
CA TRP A 22 6.87 -44.24 -25.93
C TRP A 22 7.28 -42.77 -25.74
N TRP A 23 8.57 -42.45 -25.70
CA TRP A 23 9.03 -41.07 -25.55
C TRP A 23 8.61 -40.17 -26.71
N LEU A 24 8.64 -40.66 -27.95
CA LEU A 24 8.21 -39.93 -29.13
C LEU A 24 6.68 -39.73 -29.23
N THR A 25 5.89 -40.55 -28.53
CA THR A 25 4.42 -40.51 -28.57
C THR A 25 3.79 -40.01 -27.28
N ALA A 26 4.56 -39.96 -26.19
CA ALA A 26 4.15 -39.34 -24.95
C ALA A 26 3.99 -37.84 -25.18
N ASN A 27 2.75 -37.38 -25.05
CA ASN A 27 2.45 -35.96 -25.00
C ASN A 27 2.23 -35.58 -23.53
N PRO A 28 3.30 -35.23 -22.78
CA PRO A 28 3.19 -34.92 -21.35
C PRO A 28 2.39 -33.65 -21.07
N THR A 29 2.02 -32.90 -22.12
CA THR A 29 1.28 -31.64 -22.03
C THR A 29 -0.15 -31.74 -22.57
N ARG A 30 -0.63 -32.93 -22.97
CA ARG A 30 -1.97 -33.07 -23.56
C ARG A 30 -3.10 -32.63 -22.62
N ASP A 31 -2.84 -32.73 -21.32
CA ASP A 31 -3.78 -32.39 -20.25
C ASP A 31 -3.49 -30.99 -19.67
N PHE A 32 -2.54 -30.25 -20.26
CA PHE A 32 -2.28 -28.86 -19.90
C PHE A 32 -3.24 -27.95 -20.64
N THR A 33 -4.08 -27.26 -19.90
CA THR A 33 -4.84 -26.11 -20.39
C THR A 33 -3.94 -24.88 -20.38
N ILE A 34 -4.06 -24.02 -21.40
CA ILE A 34 -3.39 -22.72 -21.41
C ILE A 34 -3.90 -21.92 -20.21
N GLY A 35 -3.03 -21.60 -19.26
CA GLY A 35 -3.34 -20.65 -18.19
C GLY A 35 -3.49 -19.26 -18.78
N VAL A 36 -4.72 -18.75 -18.80
CA VAL A 36 -4.98 -17.35 -19.14
C VAL A 36 -5.02 -16.61 -17.81
N PRO A 37 -4.14 -15.62 -17.56
CA PRO A 37 -4.15 -14.86 -16.32
C PRO A 37 -5.57 -14.37 -15.99
N GLY A 38 -6.15 -14.87 -14.88
CA GLY A 38 -7.47 -14.47 -14.39
C GLY A 38 -8.68 -15.33 -14.80
N MET A 39 -8.51 -16.49 -15.45
CA MET A 39 -9.64 -17.35 -15.86
C MET A 39 -9.74 -18.72 -15.15
N ASP A 40 -8.75 -19.10 -14.36
CA ASP A 40 -8.72 -20.37 -13.66
C ASP A 40 -9.67 -20.30 -12.44
N ASN A 41 -10.71 -21.16 -12.40
CA ASN A 41 -11.72 -21.22 -11.33
C ASN A 41 -12.66 -20.01 -11.17
N ARG A 42 -13.24 -19.50 -12.26
CA ARG A 42 -14.51 -18.77 -12.17
C ARG A 42 -15.62 -19.73 -11.76
N ILE A 43 -16.12 -19.58 -10.53
CA ILE A 43 -17.48 -19.98 -10.19
C ILE A 43 -18.38 -19.19 -11.15
N SER A 44 -19.33 -19.87 -11.80
CA SER A 44 -20.35 -19.19 -12.62
C SER A 44 -20.95 -18.03 -11.83
N PRO A 45 -21.16 -16.84 -12.42
CA PRO A 45 -21.79 -15.72 -11.72
C PRO A 45 -23.22 -16.14 -11.34
N GLY A 46 -23.39 -16.60 -10.09
CA GLY A 46 -24.62 -17.24 -9.61
C GLY A 46 -24.43 -18.17 -8.41
N ASP A 47 -23.23 -18.73 -8.18
CA ASP A 47 -22.97 -19.69 -7.07
C ASP A 47 -22.18 -19.09 -5.89
N SER A 48 -22.11 -17.76 -5.77
CA SER A 48 -21.68 -17.13 -4.52
C SER A 48 -22.83 -17.22 -3.52
N PHE A 49 -22.83 -18.24 -2.68
CA PHE A 49 -23.44 -18.06 -1.36
C PHE A 49 -22.74 -16.84 -0.75
N ALA A 50 -23.44 -15.70 -0.68
CA ALA A 50 -22.92 -14.53 -0.01
C ALA A 50 -22.68 -14.92 1.44
N GLU A 51 -21.43 -15.14 1.79
CA GLU A 51 -21.03 -15.42 3.16
C GLU A 51 -21.40 -14.18 3.98
N GLU A 52 -22.22 -14.38 5.00
CA GLU A 52 -22.56 -13.30 5.92
C GLU A 52 -21.33 -13.00 6.79
N VAL A 53 -20.62 -11.92 6.47
CA VAL A 53 -19.44 -11.48 7.21
C VAL A 53 -19.87 -10.65 8.42
N ASN A 54 -19.60 -11.14 9.63
CA ASN A 54 -19.83 -10.42 10.87
C ASN A 54 -18.58 -9.60 11.25
N ILE A 55 -18.50 -8.38 10.76
CA ILE A 55 -17.31 -7.52 10.94
C ILE A 55 -17.02 -7.27 12.42
N GLY A 56 -15.79 -7.52 12.84
CA GLY A 56 -15.31 -7.28 14.21
C GLY A 56 -15.86 -8.22 15.28
N GLU A 57 -16.43 -9.37 14.91
CA GLU A 57 -17.10 -10.33 15.81
C GLU A 57 -16.25 -10.76 17.01
N HIS A 58 -14.97 -11.10 16.79
CA HIS A 58 -14.12 -11.73 17.79
C HIS A 58 -13.16 -10.74 18.42
N PHE A 59 -12.98 -10.83 19.74
CA PHE A 59 -12.04 -10.00 20.49
C PHE A 59 -11.27 -10.83 21.51
N GLU A 60 -9.96 -10.59 21.59
CA GLU A 60 -9.07 -11.21 22.57
C GLU A 60 -8.22 -10.13 23.22
N ASP A 61 -8.25 -10.06 24.55
CA ASP A 61 -7.42 -9.20 25.38
C ASP A 61 -6.33 -10.04 26.05
N PHE A 62 -5.07 -9.61 25.93
CA PHE A 62 -3.91 -10.26 26.53
C PHE A 62 -3.39 -9.53 27.78
N SER A 63 -4.10 -8.48 28.22
CA SER A 63 -3.84 -7.70 29.44
C SER A 63 -2.41 -7.12 29.49
N GLY A 64 -1.87 -6.74 28.34
CA GLY A 64 -0.56 -6.11 28.23
C GLY A 64 -0.58 -4.64 28.68
N ARG A 65 0.61 -4.10 28.99
CA ARG A 65 0.77 -2.69 29.39
C ARG A 65 1.39 -1.89 28.25
N LEU A 66 0.77 -0.75 27.92
CA LEU A 66 1.36 0.18 26.96
C LEU A 66 2.62 0.84 27.51
N PRO A 67 3.69 0.97 26.70
CA PRO A 67 4.84 1.77 27.08
C PRO A 67 4.47 3.26 27.11
N SER A 68 5.16 4.03 27.95
CA SER A 68 4.95 5.48 28.05
C SER A 68 5.79 6.19 26.98
N LEU A 69 5.23 6.32 25.78
CA LEU A 69 5.81 7.03 24.63
C LEU A 69 4.85 8.14 24.17
N SER A 70 5.30 9.04 23.30
CA SER A 70 4.51 10.25 22.97
C SER A 70 4.36 10.54 21.48
N GLU A 71 5.24 10.02 20.64
CA GLU A 71 5.16 10.28 19.21
C GLU A 71 4.13 9.38 18.52
N LYS A 72 3.74 9.80 17.32
CA LYS A 72 2.65 9.19 16.56
C LYS A 72 3.08 9.02 15.10
N TRP A 73 2.66 7.92 14.51
CA TRP A 73 2.59 7.69 13.07
C TRP A 73 1.20 7.13 12.77
N PRO A 74 0.15 7.96 12.89
CA PRO A 74 -1.20 7.48 13.18
C PRO A 74 -1.92 6.84 11.98
N ARG A 75 -1.37 6.95 10.77
CA ARG A 75 -2.05 6.60 9.53
C ARG A 75 -1.05 6.44 8.38
N PHE A 76 -1.57 6.00 7.22
CA PHE A 76 -0.81 5.98 5.97
C PHE A 76 -0.15 7.34 5.71
N ARG A 77 1.17 7.32 5.41
CA ARG A 77 2.01 8.51 5.20
C ARG A 77 2.15 9.44 6.41
N GLY A 78 1.90 8.92 7.62
CA GLY A 78 2.14 9.64 8.86
C GLY A 78 1.12 10.74 9.15
N GLU A 79 1.41 11.54 10.16
CA GLU A 79 0.47 12.54 10.70
C GLU A 79 0.06 13.62 9.68
N ASN A 80 0.97 13.96 8.77
CA ASN A 80 0.81 15.07 7.82
C ASN A 80 0.57 14.60 6.37
N PHE A 81 0.35 13.30 6.14
CA PHE A 81 0.15 12.71 4.80
C PHE A 81 1.31 12.92 3.81
N ASP A 82 2.47 13.37 4.28
CA ASP A 82 3.67 13.68 3.50
C ASP A 82 4.72 12.55 3.53
N ASN A 83 4.51 11.55 4.38
CA ASN A 83 5.43 10.43 4.62
C ASN A 83 6.79 10.90 5.19
N ILE A 84 6.71 11.92 6.06
CA ILE A 84 7.84 12.54 6.74
C ILE A 84 7.62 12.51 8.26
N SER A 85 8.57 11.92 9.00
CA SER A 85 8.63 12.07 10.45
C SER A 85 9.22 13.42 10.80
N LYS A 86 8.45 14.22 11.54
CA LYS A 86 8.86 15.53 12.07
C LYS A 86 9.43 15.43 13.50
N SER A 87 9.72 14.21 13.96
CA SER A 87 10.35 13.97 15.26
C SER A 87 11.66 14.76 15.40
N PRO A 88 11.94 15.36 16.57
CA PRO A 88 13.23 15.98 16.87
C PRO A 88 14.32 14.97 17.25
N ILE A 89 13.99 13.68 17.36
CA ILE A 89 14.92 12.63 17.74
C ILE A 89 15.96 12.45 16.62
N ARG A 90 17.24 12.50 17.00
CA ARG A 90 18.34 12.27 16.08
C ARG A 90 18.47 10.79 15.78
N LEU A 91 18.55 10.48 14.49
CA LEU A 91 18.62 9.12 13.97
C LEU A 91 20.02 8.80 13.46
N ILE A 92 20.33 7.50 13.39
CA ILE A 92 21.62 7.00 12.92
C ILE A 92 21.93 7.46 11.49
N ASP A 93 23.21 7.77 11.24
CA ASP A 93 23.76 7.98 9.89
C ASP A 93 24.28 6.66 9.29
N LYS A 94 24.63 5.69 10.14
CA LYS A 94 25.26 4.41 9.82
C LYS A 94 24.82 3.33 10.80
N PHE A 95 24.71 2.10 10.35
CA PHE A 95 24.32 0.96 11.20
C PHE A 95 25.45 0.50 12.13
N GLY A 96 26.70 0.80 11.78
CA GLY A 96 27.88 0.47 12.59
C GLY A 96 28.24 -1.02 12.58
N PRO A 97 29.39 -1.41 13.18
CA PRO A 97 29.90 -2.78 13.12
C PRO A 97 29.05 -3.79 13.92
N GLY A 98 28.23 -3.32 14.87
CA GLY A 98 27.30 -4.16 15.63
C GLY A 98 26.03 -4.53 14.86
N GLY A 99 25.84 -3.97 13.65
CA GLY A 99 24.63 -4.13 12.86
C GLY A 99 23.43 -3.39 13.46
N LEU A 100 22.25 -3.68 12.92
CA LEU A 100 21.01 -3.03 13.28
C LEU A 100 20.47 -3.52 14.64
N SER A 101 19.99 -2.61 15.48
CA SER A 101 19.34 -2.97 16.76
C SER A 101 17.89 -3.39 16.51
N ILE A 102 17.67 -4.66 16.18
CA ILE A 102 16.33 -5.27 16.15
C ILE A 102 15.86 -5.47 17.59
N LYS A 103 14.72 -4.89 17.95
CA LYS A 103 14.12 -5.03 19.29
C LYS A 103 13.23 -6.24 19.40
N TRP A 104 12.44 -6.49 18.36
CA TRP A 104 11.56 -7.63 18.27
C TRP A 104 11.22 -7.91 16.81
N SER A 105 10.69 -9.11 16.56
CA SER A 105 10.18 -9.55 15.27
C SER A 105 8.87 -10.30 15.45
N LEU A 106 7.98 -10.21 14.45
CA LEU A 106 6.68 -10.84 14.45
C LEU A 106 6.45 -11.52 13.11
N GLU A 107 6.09 -12.81 13.14
CA GLU A 107 5.59 -13.52 11.96
C GLU A 107 4.13 -13.15 11.72
N LEU A 108 3.78 -12.99 10.44
CA LEU A 108 2.52 -12.46 9.94
C LEU A 108 2.01 -13.34 8.79
N GLY A 109 0.72 -13.22 8.50
CA GLY A 109 0.17 -13.71 7.24
C GLY A 109 0.76 -12.98 6.04
N GLU A 110 0.67 -13.62 4.86
CA GLU A 110 1.16 -13.02 3.63
C GLU A 110 0.41 -11.72 3.31
N GLY A 111 1.12 -10.59 3.26
CA GLY A 111 0.51 -9.30 3.02
C GLY A 111 1.48 -8.13 3.00
N HIS A 112 0.94 -6.94 2.79
CA HIS A 112 1.69 -5.69 2.66
C HIS A 112 1.11 -4.58 3.54
N ALA A 113 0.31 -4.94 4.56
CA ALA A 113 -0.22 -3.99 5.52
C ALA A 113 0.91 -3.31 6.30
N GLY A 114 0.97 -1.98 6.21
CA GLY A 114 1.85 -1.16 7.03
C GLY A 114 1.25 -0.91 8.41
N PRO A 115 2.07 -0.63 9.43
CA PRO A 115 1.60 -0.34 10.78
C PRO A 115 1.27 1.14 10.97
N ALA A 116 0.38 1.43 11.93
CA ALA A 116 0.23 2.74 12.53
C ALA A 116 0.77 2.72 13.96
N ILE A 117 1.34 3.83 14.43
CA ILE A 117 1.85 3.99 15.80
C ILE A 117 1.10 5.13 16.49
N TYR A 118 0.67 4.92 17.73
CA TYR A 118 0.10 5.96 18.58
C TYR A 118 0.60 5.80 20.01
N GLU A 119 1.49 6.69 20.46
CA GLU A 119 1.95 6.77 21.85
C GLU A 119 2.41 5.40 22.41
N GLY A 120 3.19 4.68 21.60
CA GLY A 120 3.74 3.38 21.97
C GLY A 120 2.87 2.16 21.68
N ALA A 121 1.65 2.34 21.21
CA ALA A 121 0.82 1.28 20.64
C ALA A 121 1.09 1.14 19.13
N VAL A 122 1.21 -0.08 18.63
CA VAL A 122 1.32 -0.42 17.21
C VAL A 122 0.02 -1.08 16.77
N TYR A 123 -0.60 -0.58 15.70
CA TYR A 123 -1.81 -1.14 15.11
C TYR A 123 -1.51 -1.68 13.72
N LEU A 124 -1.91 -2.91 13.45
CA LEU A 124 -1.60 -3.61 12.20
C LEU A 124 -2.76 -4.50 11.78
N LEU A 125 -3.07 -4.50 10.48
CA LEU A 125 -3.90 -5.53 9.88
C LEU A 125 -3.05 -6.75 9.48
N ASP A 126 -3.53 -7.93 9.84
CA ASP A 126 -2.88 -9.21 9.59
C ASP A 126 -3.94 -10.25 9.22
N TYR A 127 -3.70 -11.02 8.16
CA TYR A 127 -4.64 -12.05 7.73
C TYR A 127 -4.17 -13.42 8.20
N ASP A 128 -4.97 -14.07 9.03
CA ASP A 128 -4.72 -15.45 9.47
C ASP A 128 -5.29 -16.43 8.43
N GLU A 129 -4.40 -17.09 7.69
CA GLU A 129 -4.78 -18.05 6.64
C GLU A 129 -5.48 -19.30 7.17
N GLU A 130 -5.12 -19.75 8.38
CA GLU A 130 -5.69 -20.96 8.99
C GLU A 130 -7.12 -20.70 9.46
N LYS A 131 -7.35 -19.55 10.11
CA LYS A 131 -8.68 -19.11 10.56
C LYS A 131 -9.51 -18.47 9.46
N ARG A 132 -8.88 -18.09 8.35
CA ARG A 132 -9.48 -17.28 7.27
C ARG A 132 -10.10 -16.02 7.84
N ALA A 133 -9.28 -15.21 8.49
CA ALA A 133 -9.72 -14.06 9.25
C ALA A 133 -8.80 -12.86 9.01
N ASP A 134 -9.41 -11.67 8.90
CA ASP A 134 -8.68 -10.41 8.90
C ASP A 134 -8.68 -9.84 10.33
N MET A 135 -7.49 -9.50 10.83
CA MET A 135 -7.27 -9.17 12.24
C MET A 135 -6.66 -7.78 12.39
N LEU A 136 -7.27 -6.92 13.19
CA LEU A 136 -6.63 -5.76 13.77
C LEU A 136 -5.91 -6.17 15.04
N ARG A 137 -4.58 -6.11 15.02
CA ARG A 137 -3.71 -6.44 16.15
C ARG A 137 -3.18 -5.15 16.78
N CYS A 138 -3.12 -5.12 18.11
CA CYS A 138 -2.47 -4.07 18.88
C CYS A 138 -1.25 -4.64 19.59
N LEU A 139 -0.07 -4.05 19.37
CA LEU A 139 1.20 -4.50 19.94
C LEU A 139 1.88 -3.36 20.70
N SER A 140 2.72 -3.71 21.67
CA SER A 140 3.64 -2.78 22.31
C SER A 140 4.81 -2.45 21.37
N LEU A 141 5.07 -1.17 21.13
CA LEU A 141 6.16 -0.71 20.26
C LEU A 141 7.54 -1.14 20.78
N THR A 142 7.72 -1.24 22.10
CA THR A 142 9.04 -1.46 22.70
C THR A 142 9.48 -2.92 22.71
N ASP A 143 8.55 -3.87 22.76
CA ASP A 143 8.86 -5.31 22.92
C ASP A 143 8.04 -6.25 22.02
N GLY A 144 7.07 -5.73 21.26
CA GLY A 144 6.27 -6.51 20.31
C GLY A 144 5.20 -7.38 20.98
N THR A 145 5.00 -7.24 22.29
CA THR A 145 3.95 -7.96 23.03
C THR A 145 2.59 -7.57 22.46
N GLU A 146 1.80 -8.56 22.04
CA GLU A 146 0.41 -8.33 21.65
C GLU A 146 -0.43 -7.99 22.88
N LEU A 147 -1.16 -6.88 22.80
CA LEU A 147 -1.95 -6.31 23.88
C LEU A 147 -3.40 -6.77 23.76
N TRP A 148 -3.95 -6.68 22.55
CA TRP A 148 -5.27 -7.17 22.18
C TRP A 148 -5.35 -7.39 20.67
N ARG A 149 -6.37 -8.12 20.23
CA ARG A 149 -6.75 -8.19 18.81
C ARG A 149 -8.27 -8.24 18.64
N ARG A 150 -8.76 -7.65 17.55
CA ARG A 150 -10.14 -7.79 17.07
C ARG A 150 -10.13 -8.32 15.65
N TRP A 151 -11.02 -9.27 15.35
CA TRP A 151 -11.02 -9.93 14.06
C TRP A 151 -12.39 -10.47 13.66
N TYR A 152 -12.50 -10.88 12.40
CA TYR A 152 -13.68 -11.51 11.84
C TYR A 152 -13.30 -12.47 10.73
N ASN A 153 -14.12 -13.50 10.51
CA ASN A 153 -13.92 -14.44 9.42
C ASN A 153 -14.27 -13.80 8.08
N VAL A 154 -13.41 -14.00 7.08
CA VAL A 154 -13.65 -13.58 5.70
C VAL A 154 -12.83 -14.46 4.78
N ASN A 155 -13.48 -15.11 3.81
CA ASN A 155 -12.78 -15.92 2.82
C ASN A 155 -12.08 -15.04 1.77
N VAL A 156 -10.75 -15.03 1.80
CA VAL A 156 -9.87 -14.36 0.83
C VAL A 156 -9.02 -15.41 0.12
N LYS A 157 -8.93 -15.35 -1.21
CA LYS A 157 -8.03 -16.20 -1.98
C LYS A 157 -6.66 -15.53 -2.01
N ARG A 158 -5.58 -16.31 -1.93
CA ARG A 158 -4.23 -15.77 -2.08
C ARG A 158 -4.07 -15.10 -3.45
N ASN A 159 -3.73 -13.81 -3.47
CA ASN A 159 -3.49 -13.05 -4.68
C ASN A 159 -2.54 -11.87 -4.40
N HIS A 160 -1.22 -12.06 -4.52
CA HIS A 160 -0.19 -11.04 -4.19
C HIS A 160 -0.30 -10.47 -2.77
N GLY A 161 -0.49 -11.32 -1.75
CA GLY A 161 -0.80 -10.93 -0.37
C GLY A 161 -2.31 -10.81 -0.05
N MET A 162 -2.65 -10.54 1.21
CA MET A 162 -4.03 -10.48 1.72
C MET A 162 -4.36 -9.14 2.40
N SER A 163 -3.82 -8.83 3.58
CA SER A 163 -4.01 -7.50 4.19
C SER A 163 -2.97 -6.51 3.67
N ARG A 164 -3.39 -5.27 3.33
CA ARG A 164 -2.56 -4.28 2.62
C ARG A 164 -2.62 -2.87 3.17
N THR A 165 -3.73 -2.49 3.79
CA THR A 165 -3.95 -1.10 4.19
C THR A 165 -3.29 -0.79 5.53
N VAL A 166 -3.01 0.48 5.76
CA VAL A 166 -2.57 1.00 7.06
C VAL A 166 -3.79 1.51 7.83
N PRO A 167 -4.03 1.09 9.09
CA PRO A 167 -5.09 1.67 9.92
C PRO A 167 -4.96 3.19 10.08
N ALA A 168 -6.09 3.88 10.27
CA ALA A 168 -6.11 5.28 10.71
C ALA A 168 -6.47 5.35 12.20
N VAL A 169 -5.69 6.09 12.98
CA VAL A 169 -5.77 6.11 14.44
C VAL A 169 -5.87 7.55 14.95
N THR A 170 -6.86 7.82 15.80
CA THR A 170 -6.99 9.10 16.54
C THR A 170 -6.81 8.86 18.03
N GLU A 171 -7.10 9.83 18.89
CA GLU A 171 -7.09 9.58 20.34
C GLU A 171 -8.20 8.60 20.77
N ASP A 172 -9.31 8.54 20.04
CA ASP A 172 -10.52 7.81 20.42
C ASP A 172 -10.81 6.60 19.52
N TYR A 173 -10.46 6.66 18.23
CA TYR A 173 -10.90 5.70 17.22
C TYR A 173 -9.74 5.05 16.46
N ILE A 174 -9.93 3.79 16.07
CA ILE A 174 -9.15 3.14 15.02
C ILE A 174 -10.11 2.72 13.91
N LEU A 175 -9.76 3.07 12.67
CA LEU A 175 -10.49 2.71 11.47
C LEU A 175 -9.61 1.85 10.57
N THR A 176 -10.15 0.74 10.09
CA THR A 176 -9.44 -0.21 9.21
C THR A 176 -10.24 -0.51 7.95
N ILE A 177 -9.58 -0.91 6.86
CA ILE A 177 -10.23 -1.42 5.65
C ILE A 177 -9.59 -2.77 5.29
N GLY A 178 -10.35 -3.85 5.42
CA GLY A 178 -9.91 -5.20 5.11
C GLY A 178 -9.80 -5.47 3.60
N PRO A 179 -9.27 -6.64 3.20
CA PRO A 179 -9.07 -6.99 1.78
C PRO A 179 -10.35 -6.86 0.92
N ARG A 180 -11.51 -7.24 1.46
CA ARG A 180 -12.82 -7.17 0.80
C ARG A 180 -13.55 -5.84 1.02
N ALA A 181 -12.81 -4.77 1.32
CA ALA A 181 -13.36 -3.44 1.61
C ALA A 181 -14.34 -3.42 2.81
N HIS A 182 -14.16 -4.35 3.76
CA HIS A 182 -14.87 -4.28 5.03
C HIS A 182 -14.21 -3.21 5.90
N VAL A 183 -14.98 -2.22 6.29
CA VAL A 183 -14.56 -1.15 7.18
C VAL A 183 -14.92 -1.54 8.60
N MET A 184 -13.97 -1.43 9.53
CA MET A 184 -14.20 -1.67 10.96
C MET A 184 -13.73 -0.46 11.75
N CYS A 185 -14.61 0.07 12.60
CA CYS A 185 -14.29 1.12 13.55
C CYS A 185 -14.32 0.56 14.97
N VAL A 186 -13.27 0.82 15.74
CA VAL A 186 -13.15 0.40 17.13
C VAL A 186 -12.71 1.56 18.01
N ASN A 187 -13.02 1.48 19.31
CA ASN A 187 -12.41 2.34 20.31
C ASN A 187 -10.91 2.04 20.40
N ARG A 188 -10.06 3.06 20.36
CA ARG A 188 -8.60 2.87 20.37
C ARG A 188 -8.09 2.22 21.65
N ILE A 189 -8.62 2.63 22.80
CA ILE A 189 -8.05 2.30 24.12
C ILE A 189 -8.26 0.82 24.43
N ASN A 190 -9.48 0.33 24.23
CA ASN A 190 -9.86 -1.02 24.66
C ASN A 190 -10.17 -1.96 23.47
N GLY A 191 -10.16 -1.46 22.24
CA GLY A 191 -10.47 -2.25 21.05
C GLY A 191 -11.94 -2.65 20.94
N ASP A 192 -12.86 -2.01 21.69
CA ASP A 192 -14.30 -2.29 21.59
C ASP A 192 -14.82 -1.96 20.20
N PHE A 193 -15.60 -2.88 19.62
CA PHE A 193 -16.24 -2.65 18.35
C PHE A 193 -17.29 -1.55 18.46
N LEU A 194 -17.23 -0.59 17.54
CA LEU A 194 -18.20 0.49 17.44
C LEU A 194 -19.19 0.21 16.31
N TRP A 195 -18.68 0.01 15.10
CA TRP A 195 -19.48 -0.29 13.92
C TRP A 195 -18.63 -0.89 12.80
N GLY A 196 -19.31 -1.50 11.82
CA GLY A 196 -18.71 -2.04 10.62
C GLY A 196 -19.53 -1.68 9.38
N LEU A 197 -18.87 -1.60 8.23
CA LEU A 197 -19.48 -1.32 6.94
C LEU A 197 -18.90 -2.26 5.88
N ASP A 198 -19.76 -3.05 5.23
CA ASP A 198 -19.42 -3.84 4.06
C ASP A 198 -19.60 -2.97 2.81
N VAL A 199 -18.50 -2.40 2.30
CA VAL A 199 -18.55 -1.46 1.17
C VAL A 199 -18.98 -2.13 -0.13
N GLU A 200 -18.57 -3.39 -0.35
CA GLU A 200 -18.98 -4.16 -1.53
C GLU A 200 -20.50 -4.35 -1.54
N LYS A 201 -21.07 -4.75 -0.41
CA LYS A 201 -22.51 -5.00 -0.29
C LYS A 201 -23.34 -3.72 -0.31
N GLU A 202 -23.00 -2.74 0.53
CA GLU A 202 -23.83 -1.54 0.74
C GLU A 202 -23.71 -0.53 -0.42
N TYR A 203 -22.54 -0.43 -1.03
CA TYR A 203 -22.28 0.52 -2.12
C TYR A 203 -22.13 -0.13 -3.48
N GLN A 204 -22.30 -1.46 -3.60
CA GLN A 204 -22.15 -2.18 -4.86
C GLN A 204 -20.76 -1.97 -5.49
N THR A 205 -19.75 -1.85 -4.64
CA THR A 205 -18.39 -1.58 -5.05
C THR A 205 -17.78 -2.82 -5.69
N GLU A 206 -17.14 -2.63 -6.86
CA GLU A 206 -16.26 -3.65 -7.42
C GLU A 206 -14.94 -3.68 -6.64
N ILE A 207 -14.63 -4.80 -5.98
CA ILE A 207 -13.35 -4.96 -5.27
C ILE A 207 -12.20 -4.92 -6.27
N PRO A 208 -11.18 -4.04 -6.06
CA PRO A 208 -10.03 -3.96 -6.95
C PRO A 208 -9.30 -5.30 -7.12
N PHE A 209 -8.67 -5.47 -8.28
CA PHE A 209 -7.77 -6.60 -8.50
C PHE A 209 -6.64 -6.58 -7.46
N TRP A 210 -6.33 -7.74 -6.87
CA TRP A 210 -5.45 -7.84 -5.68
C TRP A 210 -6.00 -7.27 -4.38
N TYR A 211 -7.31 -7.08 -4.25
CA TYR A 211 -7.95 -6.59 -3.01
C TYR A 211 -7.65 -5.13 -2.69
N THR A 212 -8.40 -4.61 -1.72
CA THR A 212 -8.39 -3.18 -1.38
C THR A 212 -7.01 -2.72 -0.88
N GLY A 213 -6.49 -1.67 -1.52
CA GLY A 213 -5.23 -1.01 -1.12
C GLY A 213 -5.42 0.40 -0.55
N GLN A 214 -6.62 0.98 -0.71
CA GLN A 214 -6.95 2.27 -0.10
C GLN A 214 -6.88 2.18 1.43
N CYS A 215 -6.12 3.09 2.04
CA CYS A 215 -6.12 3.28 3.47
C CYS A 215 -7.27 4.20 3.90
N PRO A 216 -7.91 3.94 5.06
CA PRO A 216 -8.95 4.81 5.60
C PRO A 216 -8.41 6.20 5.97
N LEU A 217 -9.28 7.20 5.90
CA LEU A 217 -9.03 8.53 6.42
C LEU A 217 -10.00 8.82 7.57
N ILE A 218 -9.46 9.28 8.69
CA ILE A 218 -10.25 9.95 9.74
C ILE A 218 -9.88 11.43 9.70
N ASP A 219 -10.86 12.26 9.38
CA ASP A 219 -10.75 13.72 9.48
C ASP A 219 -11.77 14.23 10.50
N GLN A 220 -11.27 14.82 11.59
CA GLN A 220 -12.04 15.09 12.81
C GLN A 220 -12.69 13.77 13.31
N ASP A 221 -14.02 13.72 13.45
CA ASP A 221 -14.76 12.54 13.86
C ASP A 221 -15.43 11.82 12.67
N LYS A 222 -14.93 12.04 11.44
CA LYS A 222 -15.51 11.51 10.21
C LYS A 222 -14.59 10.46 9.57
N ALA A 223 -15.12 9.26 9.39
CA ALA A 223 -14.54 8.22 8.56
C ALA A 223 -14.83 8.52 7.08
N ILE A 224 -13.79 8.86 6.32
CA ILE A 224 -13.86 9.16 4.88
C ILE A 224 -13.38 7.93 4.09
N ILE A 225 -14.26 7.42 3.24
CA ILE A 225 -14.05 6.15 2.52
C ILE A 225 -14.39 6.36 1.04
N ALA A 226 -13.43 6.16 0.14
CA ALA A 226 -13.77 6.09 -1.29
C ALA A 226 -14.38 4.72 -1.57
N THR A 227 -15.66 4.70 -1.91
CA THR A 227 -16.39 3.46 -2.20
C THR A 227 -16.35 3.16 -3.69
N GLY A 228 -16.36 4.17 -4.57
CA GLY A 228 -16.31 3.98 -6.02
C GLY A 228 -17.37 3.00 -6.56
N GLY A 229 -18.54 2.99 -5.93
CA GLY A 229 -19.70 2.17 -6.27
C GLY A 229 -20.88 3.09 -6.60
N ARG A 230 -22.04 2.88 -5.97
CA ARG A 230 -23.21 3.77 -6.09
C ARG A 230 -22.88 5.22 -5.68
N ALA A 231 -22.02 5.39 -4.68
CA ALA A 231 -21.41 6.65 -4.29
C ALA A 231 -19.91 6.63 -4.64
N LEU A 232 -19.30 7.81 -4.81
CA LEU A 232 -17.87 7.90 -5.10
C LEU A 232 -17.07 7.89 -3.80
N LEU A 233 -17.44 8.76 -2.86
CA LEU A 233 -16.91 8.87 -1.51
C LEU A 233 -18.08 8.96 -0.53
N VAL A 234 -17.84 8.54 0.72
CA VAL A 234 -18.79 8.70 1.82
C VAL A 234 -18.09 9.16 3.09
N ALA A 235 -18.84 9.89 3.91
CA ALA A 235 -18.48 10.16 5.30
C ALA A 235 -19.44 9.47 6.27
N VAL A 236 -18.86 8.85 7.28
CA VAL A 236 -19.55 8.17 8.37
C VAL A 236 -19.02 8.71 9.69
N ASP A 237 -19.90 8.96 10.64
CA ASP A 237 -19.55 9.37 12.00
C ASP A 237 -18.79 8.25 12.72
N CYS A 238 -17.57 8.53 13.19
CA CYS A 238 -16.69 7.53 13.81
C CYS A 238 -17.28 6.93 15.09
N ALA A 239 -18.02 7.72 15.89
CA ALA A 239 -18.59 7.28 17.15
C ALA A 239 -19.76 6.31 16.96
N SER A 240 -20.66 6.61 16.02
CA SER A 240 -21.97 5.95 15.90
C SER A 240 -22.13 5.09 14.65
N GLY A 241 -21.26 5.23 13.66
CA GLY A 241 -21.45 4.59 12.35
C GLY A 241 -22.57 5.22 11.53
N ARG A 242 -23.11 6.36 11.98
CA ARG A 242 -24.18 7.06 11.27
C ARG A 242 -23.61 7.71 10.02
N PHE A 243 -24.29 7.47 8.92
CA PHE A 243 -24.08 8.16 7.65
C PHE A 243 -24.17 9.69 7.80
N LEU A 244 -23.24 10.42 7.16
CA LEU A 244 -23.21 11.89 7.14
C LEU A 244 -23.51 12.45 5.75
N TRP A 245 -22.73 12.05 4.73
CA TRP A 245 -22.92 12.48 3.34
C TRP A 245 -22.33 11.47 2.33
N GLU A 246 -22.85 11.47 1.10
CA GLU A 246 -22.32 10.73 -0.06
C GLU A 246 -21.99 11.71 -1.18
N THR A 247 -20.85 11.49 -1.83
CA THR A 247 -20.57 12.13 -3.12
C THR A 247 -21.19 11.30 -4.24
N THR A 248 -21.95 11.93 -5.13
CA THR A 248 -22.55 11.29 -6.31
C THR A 248 -21.48 10.69 -7.23
N ASN A 249 -21.76 9.52 -7.82
CA ASN A 249 -20.87 8.87 -8.80
C ASN A 249 -21.49 8.79 -10.20
N GLU A 250 -21.87 9.92 -10.78
CA GLU A 250 -22.55 9.98 -12.08
C GLU A 250 -21.68 9.43 -13.23
N GLN A 251 -20.35 9.52 -13.09
CA GLN A 251 -19.37 9.10 -14.09
C GLN A 251 -19.04 7.59 -13.99
N GLY A 252 -19.56 6.89 -12.98
CA GLY A 252 -19.32 5.46 -12.78
C GLY A 252 -17.86 5.12 -12.51
N TRP A 253 -17.12 6.01 -11.84
CA TRP A 253 -15.73 5.76 -11.47
C TRP A 253 -15.64 4.70 -10.39
N LYS A 254 -14.61 3.84 -10.48
CA LYS A 254 -14.46 2.69 -9.58
C LYS A 254 -13.45 2.96 -8.48
N MET A 255 -13.53 2.16 -7.42
CA MET A 255 -12.51 2.13 -6.37
C MET A 255 -11.13 1.84 -6.98
N SER A 256 -10.12 2.62 -6.59
CA SER A 256 -8.71 2.35 -6.87
C SER A 256 -8.00 1.89 -5.59
N HIS A 257 -6.70 1.61 -5.67
CA HIS A 257 -5.88 1.39 -4.47
C HIS A 257 -5.36 2.70 -3.86
N SER A 258 -5.56 3.82 -4.55
CA SER A 258 -5.16 5.16 -4.12
C SER A 258 -5.93 5.55 -2.87
N SER A 259 -5.25 6.17 -1.90
CA SER A 259 -5.90 6.65 -0.68
C SER A 259 -6.34 8.11 -0.87
N VAL A 260 -7.45 8.48 -0.24
CA VAL A 260 -7.96 9.85 -0.23
C VAL A 260 -6.98 10.77 0.50
N MET A 261 -6.55 11.86 -0.14
CA MET A 261 -5.60 12.81 0.44
C MET A 261 -6.27 14.14 0.77
N PRO A 262 -6.18 14.66 2.01
CA PRO A 262 -6.64 16.00 2.31
C PRO A 262 -5.73 17.04 1.65
N PHE A 263 -6.32 18.12 1.17
CA PHE A 263 -5.60 19.23 0.55
C PHE A 263 -6.27 20.56 0.86
N HIS A 264 -5.47 21.55 1.25
CA HIS A 264 -5.92 22.92 1.43
C HIS A 264 -5.41 23.78 0.27
N PHE A 265 -6.32 24.34 -0.52
CA PHE A 265 -5.96 25.20 -1.65
C PHE A 265 -7.05 26.23 -1.96
N GLY A 266 -6.65 27.46 -2.30
CA GLY A 266 -7.60 28.53 -2.64
C GLY A 266 -8.56 28.89 -1.51
N GLY A 267 -8.20 28.65 -0.24
CA GLY A 267 -9.03 28.92 0.93
C GLY A 267 -10.08 27.84 1.24
N ARG A 268 -10.06 26.69 0.56
CA ARG A 268 -10.95 25.55 0.80
C ARG A 268 -10.17 24.31 1.18
N ASN A 269 -10.74 23.50 2.07
CA ASN A 269 -10.29 22.13 2.32
C ASN A 269 -11.03 21.18 1.37
N MET A 270 -10.29 20.22 0.83
CA MET A 270 -10.85 19.22 -0.06
C MET A 270 -10.17 17.87 0.13
N TYR A 271 -10.91 16.82 -0.21
CA TYR A 271 -10.42 15.46 -0.38
C TYR A 271 -10.07 15.25 -1.84
N VAL A 272 -8.80 14.97 -2.14
CA VAL A 272 -8.34 14.63 -3.48
C VAL A 272 -8.25 13.12 -3.61
N TYR A 273 -8.94 12.57 -4.60
CA TYR A 273 -9.02 11.14 -4.84
C TYR A 273 -8.75 10.81 -6.31
N SER A 274 -7.85 9.84 -6.53
CA SER A 274 -7.54 9.29 -7.84
C SER A 274 -8.24 7.95 -8.02
N ALA A 275 -9.45 8.01 -8.58
CA ALA A 275 -10.28 6.84 -8.83
C ALA A 275 -9.82 6.09 -10.09
N VAL A 276 -10.35 4.88 -10.31
CA VAL A 276 -10.30 4.28 -11.65
C VAL A 276 -11.36 4.96 -12.52
N GLY A 277 -10.90 5.80 -13.46
CA GLY A 277 -11.73 6.56 -14.40
C GLY A 277 -11.56 8.08 -14.33
N GLY A 278 -10.91 8.59 -13.30
CA GLY A 278 -10.62 10.01 -13.18
C GLY A 278 -10.15 10.44 -11.79
N VAL A 279 -9.94 11.75 -11.64
CA VAL A 279 -9.45 12.40 -10.42
C VAL A 279 -10.40 13.53 -10.05
N CYS A 280 -10.69 13.68 -8.77
CA CYS A 280 -11.55 14.74 -8.26
C CYS A 280 -11.00 15.37 -6.99
N GLY A 281 -11.46 16.60 -6.75
CA GLY A 281 -11.44 17.25 -5.44
C GLY A 281 -12.86 17.39 -4.93
N ILE A 282 -13.11 16.87 -3.73
CA ILE A 282 -14.42 16.88 -3.06
C ILE A 282 -14.32 17.81 -1.85
N ALA A 283 -15.29 18.69 -1.65
CA ALA A 283 -15.29 19.62 -0.53
C ALA A 283 -15.20 18.86 0.81
N ALA A 284 -14.28 19.28 1.67
CA ALA A 284 -14.11 18.75 3.03
C ALA A 284 -14.65 19.72 4.10
N ASP A 285 -15.17 20.87 3.67
CA ASP A 285 -15.70 21.94 4.51
C ASP A 285 -16.88 22.65 3.83
N GLY A 286 -17.53 23.55 4.57
CA GLY A 286 -18.62 24.38 4.09
C GLY A 286 -19.97 23.66 4.03
N ASP A 287 -21.00 24.38 3.58
CA ASP A 287 -22.35 23.84 3.40
C ASP A 287 -22.44 22.87 2.21
N ASP A 288 -21.41 22.87 1.35
CA ASP A 288 -21.22 22.00 0.20
C ASP A 288 -20.28 20.82 0.49
N GLU A 289 -19.98 20.51 1.76
CA GLU A 289 -19.18 19.34 2.14
C GLU A 289 -19.69 18.06 1.47
N GLY A 290 -18.77 17.27 0.91
CA GLY A 290 -19.09 16.05 0.17
C GLY A 290 -19.46 16.27 -1.30
N GLN A 291 -19.56 17.52 -1.77
CA GLN A 291 -19.79 17.83 -3.19
C GLN A 291 -18.48 17.91 -3.98
N ILE A 292 -18.55 17.59 -5.27
CA ILE A 292 -17.41 17.69 -6.19
C ILE A 292 -17.13 19.17 -6.47
N LEU A 293 -15.93 19.62 -6.12
CA LEU A 293 -15.43 20.96 -6.45
C LEU A 293 -14.84 21.01 -7.86
N TRP A 294 -14.15 19.94 -8.25
CA TRP A 294 -13.57 19.76 -9.58
C TRP A 294 -13.37 18.27 -9.87
N SER A 295 -13.38 17.91 -11.16
CA SER A 295 -13.14 16.55 -11.63
C SER A 295 -12.53 16.56 -13.02
N THR A 296 -11.69 15.57 -13.34
CA THR A 296 -11.16 15.34 -14.68
C THR A 296 -10.99 13.85 -14.95
N SER A 297 -11.30 13.41 -16.17
CA SER A 297 -11.00 12.05 -16.67
C SER A 297 -9.73 12.00 -17.52
N ALA A 298 -8.92 13.07 -17.53
CA ALA A 298 -7.63 13.05 -18.23
C ALA A 298 -6.70 11.94 -17.72
N TRP A 299 -6.73 11.68 -16.40
CA TRP A 299 -6.01 10.60 -15.77
C TRP A 299 -6.92 9.40 -15.53
N GLN A 300 -6.84 8.40 -16.41
CA GLN A 300 -7.73 7.22 -16.37
C GLN A 300 -6.94 5.93 -16.61
N HIS A 301 -6.54 5.27 -15.52
CA HIS A 301 -5.78 4.03 -15.56
C HIS A 301 -6.48 2.92 -14.75
N PRO A 302 -6.35 1.65 -15.16
CA PRO A 302 -7.05 0.53 -14.52
C PRO A 302 -6.47 0.16 -13.15
N VAL A 303 -5.22 0.54 -12.88
CA VAL A 303 -4.55 0.29 -11.61
C VAL A 303 -3.88 1.59 -11.17
N VAL A 304 -4.38 2.18 -10.09
CA VAL A 304 -3.81 3.37 -9.47
C VAL A 304 -3.63 3.06 -7.99
N ALA A 305 -2.36 2.96 -7.55
CA ALA A 305 -2.00 2.70 -6.15
C ALA A 305 -1.39 3.90 -5.43
N PRO A 306 -0.48 4.67 -6.06
CA PRO A 306 -0.01 5.92 -5.47
C PRO A 306 -1.16 6.90 -5.23
N SER A 307 -1.09 7.61 -4.12
CA SER A 307 -2.01 8.69 -3.77
C SER A 307 -1.58 10.00 -4.41
N PRO A 308 -2.50 10.93 -4.71
CA PRO A 308 -2.14 12.24 -5.26
C PRO A 308 -1.15 12.99 -4.36
N VAL A 309 -0.07 13.52 -4.93
CA VAL A 309 0.84 14.41 -4.20
C VAL A 309 0.44 15.85 -4.48
N CYS A 310 -0.27 16.46 -3.54
CA CYS A 310 -0.77 17.82 -3.64
C CYS A 310 0.28 18.82 -3.10
N MET A 311 0.68 19.78 -3.93
CA MET A 311 1.74 20.73 -3.63
C MET A 311 1.17 22.12 -3.26
N PRO A 312 1.88 22.94 -2.47
CA PRO A 312 1.38 24.23 -2.01
C PRO A 312 1.01 25.23 -3.12
N ASP A 313 1.61 25.11 -4.30
CA ASP A 313 1.37 25.98 -5.46
C ASP A 313 0.21 25.49 -6.36
N GLY A 314 -0.53 24.47 -5.91
CA GLY A 314 -1.68 23.91 -6.63
C GLY A 314 -1.33 22.80 -7.62
N LYS A 315 -0.05 22.43 -7.77
CA LYS A 315 0.30 21.25 -8.55
C LYS A 315 -0.19 19.98 -7.84
N ILE A 316 -0.75 19.06 -8.61
CA ILE A 316 -1.14 17.73 -8.14
C ILE A 316 -0.41 16.72 -9.02
N PHE A 317 0.56 16.02 -8.44
CA PHE A 317 1.29 14.96 -9.13
C PHE A 317 0.55 13.63 -8.96
N LEU A 318 0.29 12.98 -10.09
CA LEU A 318 -0.42 11.71 -10.21
C LEU A 318 0.51 10.71 -10.90
N THR A 319 0.55 9.47 -10.41
CA THR A 319 1.36 8.43 -11.03
C THR A 319 0.76 7.05 -10.81
N ALA A 320 1.05 6.14 -11.73
CA ALA A 320 0.63 4.75 -11.67
C ALA A 320 1.62 3.85 -12.41
N GLY A 321 1.60 2.56 -12.06
CA GLY A 321 2.41 1.54 -12.71
C GLY A 321 1.82 1.01 -14.02
N TYR A 322 2.35 -0.14 -14.46
CA TYR A 322 1.85 -0.88 -15.63
C TYR A 322 1.79 -0.03 -16.91
N GLY A 323 2.80 0.79 -17.13
CA GLY A 323 2.95 1.63 -18.32
C GLY A 323 2.21 2.97 -18.27
N ALA A 324 1.47 3.27 -17.20
CA ALA A 324 0.70 4.51 -17.09
C ALA A 324 1.59 5.76 -17.08
N GLY A 325 2.65 5.76 -16.26
CA GLY A 325 3.55 6.89 -16.13
C GLY A 325 3.02 7.90 -15.12
N SER A 326 3.01 9.18 -15.48
CA SER A 326 2.62 10.26 -14.56
C SER A 326 1.99 11.45 -15.26
N MET A 327 1.23 12.22 -14.49
CA MET A 327 0.60 13.45 -14.90
C MET A 327 0.77 14.52 -13.81
N VAL A 328 1.00 15.76 -14.22
CA VAL A 328 0.95 16.94 -13.32
C VAL A 328 -0.27 17.77 -13.71
N LEU A 329 -1.23 17.88 -12.79
CA LEU A 329 -2.32 18.84 -12.90
C LEU A 329 -1.94 20.15 -12.22
N GLN A 330 -2.38 21.27 -12.77
CA GLN A 330 -2.41 22.55 -12.08
C GLN A 330 -3.85 22.85 -11.64
N LEU A 331 -4.07 22.85 -10.33
CA LEU A 331 -5.30 23.36 -9.75
C LEU A 331 -5.24 24.89 -9.70
N THR A 332 -6.33 25.53 -10.11
CA THR A 332 -6.53 26.98 -10.05
C THR A 332 -7.85 27.28 -9.36
N ALA A 333 -7.88 28.37 -8.60
CA ALA A 333 -9.08 28.85 -7.92
C ALA A 333 -9.39 30.27 -8.39
N THR A 334 -10.64 30.52 -8.76
CA THR A 334 -11.16 31.87 -9.09
C THR A 334 -12.44 32.10 -8.29
N GLY A 335 -12.32 32.74 -7.14
CA GLY A 335 -13.37 32.71 -6.11
C GLY A 335 -13.56 31.26 -5.61
N ASP A 336 -14.82 30.82 -5.49
CA ASP A 336 -15.15 29.45 -5.06
C ASP A 336 -15.12 28.41 -6.19
N LYS A 337 -14.69 28.80 -7.39
CA LYS A 337 -14.62 27.91 -8.56
C LYS A 337 -13.22 27.35 -8.73
N PHE A 338 -13.14 26.05 -8.92
CA PHE A 338 -11.91 25.33 -9.17
C PHE A 338 -11.86 24.81 -10.61
N SER A 339 -10.67 24.85 -11.21
CA SER A 339 -10.40 24.22 -12.50
C SER A 339 -9.02 23.58 -12.51
N VAL A 340 -8.87 22.52 -13.29
CA VAL A 340 -7.61 21.80 -13.47
C VAL A 340 -7.13 21.87 -14.92
N GLU A 341 -5.83 22.06 -15.09
CA GLU A 341 -5.13 22.01 -16.38
C GLU A 341 -4.06 20.92 -16.33
N VAL A 342 -3.88 20.16 -17.41
CA VAL A 342 -2.76 19.21 -17.52
C VAL A 342 -1.50 19.97 -17.93
N LEU A 343 -0.50 20.03 -17.04
CA LEU A 343 0.79 20.64 -17.34
C LEU A 343 1.77 19.66 -17.99
N GLN A 344 1.76 18.42 -17.53
CA GLN A 344 2.67 17.36 -17.98
C GLN A 344 1.92 16.03 -18.01
N GLU A 345 2.22 15.20 -19.01
CA GLU A 345 1.77 13.82 -19.12
C GLU A 345 2.84 13.03 -19.88
N TYR A 346 3.32 11.93 -19.31
CA TYR A 346 4.41 11.15 -19.90
C TYR A 346 4.43 9.71 -19.38
N THR A 347 5.14 8.83 -20.09
CA THR A 347 5.22 7.40 -19.76
C THR A 347 6.38 7.10 -18.81
N PRO A 348 6.44 5.93 -18.14
CA PRO A 348 7.47 5.66 -17.13
C PRO A 348 8.93 5.76 -17.59
N LYS A 349 9.20 5.66 -18.90
CA LYS A 349 10.55 5.79 -19.47
C LYS A 349 11.03 7.24 -19.58
N ASP A 350 10.11 8.20 -19.54
CA ASP A 350 10.34 9.59 -19.90
C ASP A 350 10.48 10.51 -18.66
N GLY A 351 10.18 10.03 -17.44
CA GLY A 351 10.26 10.86 -16.23
C GLY A 351 9.94 10.11 -14.94
N LEU A 352 9.78 10.84 -13.84
CA LEU A 352 9.38 10.25 -12.55
C LEU A 352 8.02 9.58 -12.68
N ALA A 353 7.95 8.28 -12.41
CA ALA A 353 6.73 7.52 -12.20
C ALA A 353 6.91 6.53 -11.05
N CYS A 354 5.82 6.06 -10.44
CA CYS A 354 5.86 5.07 -9.37
C CYS A 354 4.73 4.04 -9.55
N GLU A 355 5.05 2.75 -9.32
CA GLU A 355 4.06 1.67 -9.45
C GLU A 355 3.13 1.58 -8.24
N GLN A 356 3.67 1.73 -7.02
CA GLN A 356 2.93 1.51 -5.77
C GLN A 356 3.15 2.62 -4.74
N GLN A 357 4.40 2.99 -4.50
CA GLN A 357 4.73 3.99 -3.48
C GLN A 357 4.36 5.41 -3.93
N THR A 358 3.80 6.21 -3.03
CA THR A 358 3.50 7.61 -3.29
C THR A 358 4.76 8.46 -3.09
N PRO A 359 5.19 9.27 -4.08
CA PRO A 359 6.37 10.13 -3.96
C PRO A 359 6.34 11.05 -2.72
N VAL A 360 7.52 11.44 -2.27
CA VAL A 360 7.69 12.42 -1.18
C VAL A 360 8.01 13.77 -1.80
N TYR A 361 7.21 14.79 -1.48
CA TYR A 361 7.52 16.18 -1.80
C TYR A 361 8.29 16.80 -0.63
N TYR A 362 9.56 17.15 -0.87
CA TYR A 362 10.44 17.69 0.16
C TYR A 362 11.44 18.68 -0.45
N LEU A 363 11.69 19.80 0.25
CA LEU A 363 12.58 20.87 -0.23
C LEU A 363 12.31 21.32 -1.68
N GLY A 364 11.02 21.41 -2.04
CA GLY A 364 10.59 21.82 -3.39
C GLY A 364 10.75 20.75 -4.47
N HIS A 365 11.19 19.54 -4.14
CA HIS A 365 11.47 18.46 -5.08
C HIS A 365 10.58 17.24 -4.82
N LEU A 366 10.38 16.42 -5.85
CA LEU A 366 9.76 15.11 -5.72
C LEU A 366 10.83 14.02 -5.69
N PHE A 367 10.69 13.09 -4.74
CA PHE A 367 11.51 11.90 -4.62
C PHE A 367 10.67 10.64 -4.74
N GLY A 368 11.12 9.68 -5.54
CA GLY A 368 10.41 8.42 -5.72
C GLY A 368 11.24 7.32 -6.37
N ILE A 369 10.71 6.10 -6.33
CA ILE A 369 11.31 4.94 -6.99
C ILE A 369 10.60 4.71 -8.32
N LEU A 370 11.38 4.63 -9.40
CA LEU A 370 10.88 4.35 -10.74
C LEU A 370 10.40 2.90 -10.88
N PRO A 371 9.31 2.64 -11.62
CA PRO A 371 8.78 1.30 -11.79
C PRO A 371 9.68 0.40 -12.65
N LYS A 372 9.37 -0.90 -12.70
CA LYS A 372 10.12 -1.90 -13.46
C LYS A 372 10.16 -1.64 -14.98
N ASP A 373 9.18 -0.91 -15.49
CA ASP A 373 9.01 -0.55 -16.90
C ASP A 373 9.58 0.83 -17.26
N ALA A 374 10.30 1.49 -16.34
CA ALA A 374 11.05 2.74 -16.59
C ALA A 374 12.38 2.53 -17.37
N ALA A 375 12.41 1.57 -18.29
CA ALA A 375 13.54 1.26 -19.16
C ALA A 375 14.91 1.15 -18.42
N GLU A 376 15.90 1.96 -18.78
CA GLU A 376 17.24 1.90 -18.16
C GLU A 376 17.25 2.37 -16.69
N PHE A 377 16.27 3.21 -16.33
CA PHE A 377 16.10 3.78 -15.00
C PHE A 377 15.28 2.91 -14.04
N ARG A 378 14.81 1.73 -14.49
CA ARG A 378 13.98 0.80 -13.69
C ARG A 378 14.43 0.67 -12.24
N ASN A 379 13.52 0.81 -11.29
CA ASN A 379 13.78 0.60 -9.86
C ASN A 379 14.84 1.53 -9.25
N GLN A 380 15.27 2.61 -9.93
CA GLN A 380 16.16 3.60 -9.33
C GLN A 380 15.37 4.60 -8.49
N PHE A 381 15.98 5.08 -7.40
CA PHE A 381 15.46 6.22 -6.67
C PHE A 381 15.91 7.51 -7.37
N VAL A 382 15.00 8.46 -7.55
CA VAL A 382 15.25 9.68 -8.32
C VAL A 382 14.75 10.91 -7.60
N CYS A 383 15.31 12.05 -7.99
CA CYS A 383 14.87 13.38 -7.60
C CYS A 383 14.54 14.19 -8.86
N VAL A 384 13.40 14.89 -8.85
CA VAL A 384 12.96 15.79 -9.93
C VAL A 384 12.47 17.12 -9.36
N ASP A 385 12.59 18.17 -10.16
CA ASP A 385 11.85 19.42 -9.94
C ASP A 385 10.41 19.24 -10.46
N PRO A 386 9.36 19.53 -9.69
CA PRO A 386 7.97 19.45 -10.15
C PRO A 386 7.64 20.32 -11.37
N ALA A 387 8.44 21.34 -11.66
CA ALA A 387 8.31 22.15 -12.87
C ALA A 387 8.63 21.35 -14.14
N ASP A 388 9.47 20.31 -14.05
CA ASP A 388 9.79 19.38 -15.14
C ASP A 388 10.13 17.99 -14.57
N CYS A 389 9.11 17.16 -14.41
CA CYS A 389 9.26 15.82 -13.84
C CYS A 389 9.94 14.82 -14.80
N GLN A 390 10.22 15.21 -16.05
CA GLN A 390 10.91 14.41 -17.05
C GLN A 390 12.43 14.54 -16.96
N SER A 391 12.91 15.63 -16.35
CA SER A 391 14.34 15.87 -16.16
C SER A 391 14.78 15.49 -14.75
N PHE A 392 15.47 14.36 -14.63
CA PHE A 392 16.04 13.94 -13.35
C PHE A 392 17.14 14.90 -12.91
N VAL A 393 16.98 15.49 -11.72
CA VAL A 393 18.06 16.20 -11.02
C VAL A 393 19.20 15.20 -10.74
N TRP A 394 18.84 14.01 -10.28
CA TRP A 394 19.73 12.86 -10.19
C TRP A 394 18.94 11.54 -10.14
N THR A 395 19.67 10.45 -10.39
CA THR A 395 19.21 9.07 -10.18
C THR A 395 20.20 8.33 -9.27
N SER A 396 19.75 7.29 -8.58
CA SER A 396 20.60 6.45 -7.73
C SER A 396 21.63 5.62 -8.50
N GLY A 397 21.52 5.56 -9.83
CA GLY A 397 22.46 4.90 -10.72
C GLY A 397 22.19 3.41 -10.89
N LYS A 398 22.91 2.78 -11.83
CA LYS A 398 22.66 1.39 -12.24
C LYS A 398 22.91 0.35 -11.15
N GLU A 399 23.77 0.68 -10.19
CA GLU A 399 24.20 -0.19 -9.08
C GLU A 399 23.24 -0.13 -7.88
N ASN A 400 22.42 0.92 -7.76
CA ASN A 400 21.52 1.11 -6.63
C ASN A 400 20.07 1.08 -7.13
N ARG A 401 19.43 -0.08 -7.01
CA ARG A 401 18.03 -0.31 -7.42
C ARG A 401 17.25 -0.87 -6.24
N PHE A 402 16.07 -0.32 -6.00
CA PHE A 402 15.27 -0.51 -4.78
C PHE A 402 14.01 -1.34 -5.01
N GLY A 403 13.76 -1.80 -6.23
CA GLY A 403 12.53 -2.53 -6.56
C GLY A 403 11.30 -1.62 -6.50
N MET A 404 10.25 -2.07 -5.81
CA MET A 404 9.00 -1.35 -5.50
C MET A 404 8.84 -1.07 -4.00
N GLY A 405 9.91 -1.27 -3.22
CA GLY A 405 9.87 -1.18 -1.78
C GLY A 405 9.63 0.24 -1.24
N PRO A 406 9.23 0.36 0.03
CA PRO A 406 8.80 1.61 0.62
C PRO A 406 10.00 2.50 0.97
N TYR A 407 9.71 3.77 1.20
CA TYR A 407 10.67 4.71 1.76
C TYR A 407 9.94 5.68 2.69
N THR A 408 10.67 6.28 3.63
CA THR A 408 10.16 7.35 4.49
C THR A 408 11.28 8.35 4.77
N LEU A 409 10.91 9.62 4.98
CA LEU A 409 11.86 10.63 5.43
C LEU A 409 11.79 10.77 6.95
N ALA A 410 12.92 10.79 7.65
CA ALA A 410 12.98 11.10 9.08
C ALA A 410 14.36 11.68 9.42
N ASP A 411 14.41 12.71 10.28
CA ASP A 411 15.67 13.39 10.69
C ASP A 411 16.59 13.72 9.49
N ASN A 412 16.01 14.33 8.45
CA ASN A 412 16.69 14.68 7.19
C ASN A 412 17.43 13.51 6.52
N LYS A 413 16.87 12.31 6.58
CA LYS A 413 17.38 11.12 5.90
C LYS A 413 16.22 10.36 5.28
N PHE A 414 16.44 9.82 4.10
CA PHE A 414 15.56 8.79 3.55
C PHE A 414 16.03 7.43 4.04
N PHE A 415 15.07 6.65 4.52
CA PHE A 415 15.22 5.22 4.79
C PHE A 415 14.45 4.49 3.70
N LEU A 416 15.15 3.74 2.84
CA LEU A 416 14.57 3.00 1.73
C LEU A 416 14.73 1.51 1.98
N LEU A 417 13.62 0.78 1.98
CA LEU A 417 13.66 -0.68 2.04
C LEU A 417 13.49 -1.21 0.62
N SER A 418 14.49 -1.89 0.10
CA SER A 418 14.43 -2.54 -1.20
C SER A 418 13.54 -3.78 -1.15
N ASP A 419 13.00 -4.22 -2.30
CA ASP A 419 12.19 -5.45 -2.43
C ASP A 419 12.83 -6.70 -1.82
N ASP A 420 14.15 -6.75 -1.86
CA ASP A 420 14.94 -7.85 -1.34
C ASP A 420 15.14 -7.77 0.19
N GLY A 421 14.67 -6.72 0.86
CA GLY A 421 14.82 -6.57 2.31
C GLY A 421 16.09 -5.82 2.75
N THR A 422 16.80 -5.16 1.84
CA THR A 422 17.92 -4.27 2.18
C THR A 422 17.42 -2.88 2.56
N LEU A 423 17.76 -2.40 3.77
CA LEU A 423 17.48 -1.04 4.21
C LEU A 423 18.68 -0.13 3.95
N THR A 424 18.45 0.95 3.21
CA THR A 424 19.47 1.93 2.81
C THR A 424 19.13 3.30 3.40
N ILE A 425 20.15 3.98 3.93
CA ILE A 425 20.07 5.37 4.42
C ILE A 425 20.71 6.28 3.37
N ILE A 426 19.99 7.31 2.93
CA ILE A 426 20.52 8.33 2.02
C ILE A 426 20.19 9.74 2.53
N GLN A 427 20.95 10.74 2.10
CA GLN A 427 20.60 12.14 2.32
C GLN A 427 19.55 12.60 1.29
N PRO A 428 18.57 13.43 1.68
CA PRO A 428 17.56 14.03 0.80
C PRO A 428 18.14 15.22 0.04
N SER A 429 19.27 15.02 -0.65
CA SER A 429 19.94 16.06 -1.42
C SER A 429 19.15 16.40 -2.67
N THR A 430 19.05 17.68 -2.99
CA THR A 430 18.42 18.20 -4.21
C THR A 430 19.45 18.45 -5.32
N THR A 431 20.65 17.87 -5.22
CA THR A 431 21.73 18.07 -6.21
C THR A 431 22.43 16.79 -6.62
N SER A 432 22.45 15.75 -5.78
CA SER A 432 23.06 14.46 -6.10
C SER A 432 22.53 13.33 -5.21
N TYR A 433 22.67 12.09 -5.67
CA TYR A 433 22.45 10.91 -4.83
C TYR A 433 23.60 10.73 -3.83
N ILE A 434 23.29 10.66 -2.53
CA ILE A 434 24.29 10.51 -1.46
C ILE A 434 23.84 9.39 -0.50
N GLN A 435 24.36 8.18 -0.73
CA GLN A 435 24.15 7.04 0.16
C GLN A 435 25.08 7.12 1.37
N LEU A 436 24.52 6.91 2.56
CA LEU A 436 25.23 6.94 3.84
C LEU A 436 25.64 5.54 4.31
N ASP A 437 24.70 4.60 4.28
CA ASP A 437 24.92 3.20 4.68
C ASP A 437 23.79 2.28 4.19
N GLN A 438 23.98 0.97 4.23
CA GLN A 438 22.93 -0.02 3.98
C GLN A 438 23.14 -1.31 4.78
N VAL A 439 22.05 -2.01 5.10
CA VAL A 439 22.07 -3.30 5.81
C VAL A 439 20.96 -4.22 5.31
N LYS A 440 21.25 -5.52 5.19
CA LYS A 440 20.25 -6.55 4.88
C LYS A 440 19.44 -6.87 6.16
N ILE A 441 18.12 -6.75 6.11
CA ILE A 441 17.23 -6.98 7.26
C ILE A 441 16.38 -8.24 7.05
N PHE A 442 15.90 -8.45 5.83
CA PHE A 442 15.09 -9.60 5.48
C PHE A 442 15.78 -10.47 4.45
N GLU A 443 15.57 -11.78 4.58
CA GLU A 443 15.86 -12.78 3.54
C GLU A 443 14.63 -13.05 2.66
N GLY A 444 13.46 -12.55 3.07
CA GLY A 444 12.19 -12.74 2.38
C GLY A 444 12.04 -11.87 1.12
N GLN A 445 10.82 -11.84 0.61
CA GLN A 445 10.46 -11.15 -0.63
C GLN A 445 9.30 -10.17 -0.40
N ASP A 446 9.11 -9.28 -1.37
CA ASP A 446 8.00 -8.34 -1.48
C ASP A 446 7.88 -7.40 -0.26
N ALA A 447 9.02 -6.81 0.12
CA ALA A 447 9.10 -5.78 1.16
C ALA A 447 8.51 -4.45 0.65
N TRP A 448 7.18 -4.40 0.48
CA TRP A 448 6.45 -3.28 -0.13
C TRP A 448 5.60 -2.46 0.86
N ALA A 449 5.43 -2.96 2.09
CA ALA A 449 4.55 -2.35 3.08
C ALA A 449 5.06 -0.97 3.53
N PRO A 450 4.19 0.04 3.69
CA PRO A 450 4.60 1.35 4.20
C PRO A 450 5.34 1.25 5.55
N LEU A 451 6.38 2.06 5.72
CA LEU A 451 7.16 2.18 6.96
C LEU A 451 6.40 3.05 7.98
N ALA A 452 6.68 2.85 9.26
CA ALA A 452 6.23 3.74 10.33
C ALA A 452 7.38 4.09 11.28
N VAL A 453 7.46 5.35 11.70
CA VAL A 453 8.53 5.86 12.57
C VAL A 453 7.95 6.70 13.71
N ALA A 454 8.26 6.33 14.95
CA ALA A 454 7.89 7.09 16.14
C ALA A 454 8.86 6.76 17.31
N ASP A 455 9.19 7.76 18.12
CA ASP A 455 10.04 7.67 19.31
C ASP A 455 11.43 7.06 19.00
N GLY A 456 11.91 7.23 17.76
CA GLY A 456 13.16 6.66 17.26
C GLY A 456 13.12 5.15 16.97
N PHE A 457 11.94 4.54 17.00
CA PHE A 457 11.69 3.19 16.51
C PHE A 457 11.16 3.24 15.08
N MET A 458 11.54 2.27 14.26
CA MET A 458 11.01 2.08 12.92
C MET A 458 10.46 0.66 12.78
N LEU A 459 9.25 0.58 12.23
CA LEU A 459 8.61 -0.67 11.86
C LEU A 459 8.66 -0.84 10.35
N LEU A 460 9.05 -2.04 9.94
CA LEU A 460 9.14 -2.44 8.55
C LEU A 460 8.87 -3.93 8.43
N ARG A 461 8.39 -4.38 7.27
CA ARG A 461 8.10 -5.79 7.01
C ARG A 461 8.43 -6.21 5.59
N ASP A 462 8.75 -7.49 5.44
CA ASP A 462 8.56 -8.19 4.17
C ASP A 462 7.12 -8.74 4.08
N SER A 463 6.84 -9.60 3.10
CA SER A 463 5.51 -10.19 2.92
C SER A 463 5.01 -11.01 4.12
N LYS A 464 5.87 -11.54 5.01
CA LYS A 464 5.47 -12.48 6.08
C LYS A 464 6.05 -12.16 7.45
N LYS A 465 6.95 -11.18 7.56
CA LYS A 465 7.64 -10.87 8.81
C LYS A 465 7.80 -9.38 8.98
N MET A 466 7.42 -8.89 10.16
CA MET A 466 7.69 -7.53 10.62
C MET A 466 8.84 -7.52 11.62
N VAL A 467 9.63 -6.45 11.60
CA VAL A 467 10.61 -6.14 12.65
C VAL A 467 10.42 -4.72 13.17
N CYS A 468 10.73 -4.52 14.45
CA CYS A 468 10.94 -3.20 15.03
C CYS A 468 12.43 -3.00 15.27
N ILE A 469 12.94 -1.87 14.78
CA ILE A 469 14.34 -1.50 14.89
C ILE A 469 14.45 -0.18 15.64
N ASP A 470 15.51 -0.04 16.43
CA ASP A 470 15.86 1.21 17.09
C ASP A 470 16.92 1.92 16.27
N ILE A 471 16.56 3.09 15.78
CA ILE A 471 17.37 3.89 14.86
C ILE A 471 17.83 5.19 15.51
N ARG A 472 17.78 5.30 16.84
CA ARG A 472 18.31 6.44 17.60
C ARG A 472 19.83 6.45 17.54
N ARG A 473 20.39 7.66 17.46
CA ARG A 473 21.84 7.89 17.45
C ARG A 473 22.49 7.78 18.82
#